data_AF-V5GK23-F1
#
_entry.id   AF-V5GK23-F1
#
_cell.length_a   1.000
_cell.length_b   1.000
_cell.length_c   1.000
_cell.angle_alpha   90.00
_cell.angle_beta   90.00
_cell.angle_gamma   90.00
#
_symmetry.space_group_name_H-M   'P 1'
#
loop_
_entity.id
_entity.type
_entity.pdbx_description
1 polymer ?
#
loop_
_entity_poly.entity_id
_entity_poly.type
_entity_poly.pdbx_seq_one_letter_code
_entity_poly.pdbx_strand_id
1 'polypeptide(L)'
;PVSNSTLTSFQADMASLRSLAEHIPSALSRVFLYEATARLMAGAAPGRTQQLLDRSLRQRHGKTSIICGKGDRNGHEMGGERQHAAALYMACKHLPGPLLSSPGERAGMLVEAAKTLERVGDKKRLQDCYKLMKALGTNA
;
A
#
# COMPACT_ATOMS: atom_id res chain seq x y z
N PRO A 1 1.44 18.30 -20.38
CA PRO A 1 1.02 19.41 -19.50
C PRO A 1 -0.48 19.64 -19.63
N VAL A 2 -1.17 19.95 -18.53
CA VAL A 2 -2.62 20.24 -18.52
C VAL A 2 -2.90 21.70 -18.87
N SER A 3 -4.17 22.05 -19.08
CA SER A 3 -4.56 23.45 -19.30
C SER A 3 -4.34 24.32 -18.04
N ASN A 4 -4.08 25.60 -18.25
CA ASN A 4 -3.87 26.54 -17.14
C ASN A 4 -5.09 26.64 -16.21
N SER A 5 -6.31 26.63 -16.75
CA SER A 5 -7.54 26.68 -15.94
C SER A 5 -7.66 25.50 -14.97
N THR A 6 -7.35 24.29 -15.43
CA THR A 6 -7.32 23.08 -14.58
C THR A 6 -6.19 23.13 -13.58
N LEU A 7 -5.02 23.65 -13.96
CA LEU A 7 -3.90 23.80 -13.03
C LEU A 7 -4.22 24.81 -11.91
N THR A 8 -4.88 25.92 -12.25
CA THR A 8 -5.29 26.94 -11.27
C THR A 8 -6.33 26.42 -10.30
N SER A 9 -7.36 25.70 -10.76
CA SER A 9 -8.35 25.10 -9.85
C SER A 9 -7.70 24.08 -8.91
N PHE A 10 -6.81 23.25 -9.44
CA PHE A 10 -6.05 22.28 -8.63
C PHE A 10 -5.15 22.97 -7.59
N GLN A 11 -4.52 24.09 -7.94
CA GLN A 11 -3.70 24.87 -7.01
C GLN A 11 -4.54 25.50 -5.89
N ALA A 12 -5.79 25.89 -6.15
CA ALA A 12 -6.71 26.37 -5.13
C ALA A 12 -7.09 25.25 -4.15
N ASP A 13 -7.41 24.05 -4.64
CA ASP A 13 -7.66 22.87 -3.79
C ASP A 13 -6.44 22.53 -2.92
N MET A 14 -5.24 22.64 -3.49
CA MET A 14 -3.97 22.48 -2.80
C MET A 14 -3.77 23.50 -1.66
N ALA A 15 -4.19 24.75 -1.84
CA ALA A 15 -4.11 25.77 -0.78
C ALA A 15 -5.02 25.40 0.41
N SER A 16 -6.25 24.96 0.13
CA SER A 16 -7.17 24.45 1.14
C SER A 16 -6.58 23.24 1.89
N LEU A 17 -5.96 22.30 1.18
CA LEU A 17 -5.31 21.15 1.79
C LEU A 17 -4.13 21.54 2.71
N ARG A 18 -3.36 22.57 2.34
CA ARG A 18 -2.27 23.08 3.19
C ARG A 18 -2.81 23.65 4.52
N SER A 19 -3.88 24.43 4.46
CA SER A 19 -4.53 24.98 5.66
C SER A 19 -5.07 23.86 6.57
N LEU A 20 -5.66 22.81 6.00
CA LEU A 20 -6.09 21.64 6.79
C LEU A 20 -4.91 20.89 7.41
N ALA A 21 -3.78 20.79 6.73
CA ALA A 21 -2.60 20.09 7.23
C ALA A 21 -1.92 20.80 8.42
N GLU A 22 -2.14 22.11 8.61
CA GLU A 22 -1.70 22.84 9.81
C GLU A 22 -2.37 22.30 11.08
N HIS A 23 -3.62 21.85 10.96
CA HIS A 23 -4.42 21.35 12.08
C HIS A 23 -4.42 19.82 12.16
N ILE A 24 -4.12 19.14 11.05
CA ILE A 24 -4.13 17.68 10.93
C ILE A 24 -2.75 17.22 10.43
N PRO A 25 -1.77 16.98 11.32
CA PRO A 25 -0.40 16.64 10.93
C PRO A 25 -0.28 15.40 10.02
N SER A 26 -1.23 14.45 10.13
CA SER A 26 -1.28 13.27 9.26
C SER A 26 -1.62 13.60 7.79
N ALA A 27 -2.21 14.76 7.51
CA ALA A 27 -2.53 15.24 6.17
C ALA A 27 -1.32 15.83 5.43
N LEU A 28 -0.23 16.13 6.13
CA LEU A 28 0.99 16.72 5.54
C LEU A 28 1.59 15.84 4.42
N SER A 29 1.50 14.51 4.57
CA SER A 29 1.96 13.56 3.54
C SER A 29 1.20 13.75 2.21
N ARG A 30 -0.09 14.08 2.30
CA ARG A 30 -0.94 14.35 1.13
C ARG A 30 -0.53 15.66 0.46
N VAL A 31 -0.16 16.69 1.21
CA VAL A 31 0.33 17.96 0.65
C VAL A 31 1.51 17.71 -0.29
N PHE A 32 2.51 16.93 0.13
CA PHE A 32 3.67 16.63 -0.72
C PHE A 32 3.31 15.83 -1.97
N LEU A 33 2.39 14.88 -1.86
CA LEU A 33 1.92 14.09 -3.01
C LEU A 33 1.20 14.95 -4.04
N TYR A 34 0.26 15.79 -3.60
CA TYR A 34 -0.50 16.65 -4.50
C TYR A 34 0.36 17.78 -5.06
N GLU A 35 1.37 18.26 -4.34
CA GLU A 35 2.36 19.20 -4.90
C GLU A 35 3.23 18.55 -5.99
N ALA A 36 3.67 17.30 -5.81
CA ALA A 36 4.33 16.54 -6.87
C ALA A 36 3.41 16.36 -8.09
N THR A 37 2.13 16.11 -7.86
CA THR A 37 1.10 15.98 -8.91
C THR A 37 0.93 17.29 -9.69
N ALA A 38 0.85 18.44 -9.00
CA ALA A 38 0.79 19.75 -9.66
C ALA A 38 2.02 20.00 -10.56
N ARG A 39 3.22 19.59 -10.11
CA ARG A 39 4.45 19.69 -10.91
C ARG A 39 4.39 18.80 -12.16
N LEU A 40 3.87 17.58 -12.06
CA LEU A 40 3.65 16.70 -13.22
C LEU A 40 2.62 17.29 -14.19
N MET A 41 1.51 17.82 -13.67
CA MET A 41 0.47 18.50 -14.45
C MET A 41 1.05 19.70 -15.22
N ALA A 42 1.96 20.46 -14.60
CA ALA A 42 2.66 21.57 -15.24
C ALA A 42 3.81 21.14 -16.19
N GLY A 43 4.15 19.85 -16.26
CA GLY A 43 5.30 19.37 -17.05
C GLY A 43 6.66 19.81 -16.47
N ALA A 44 6.74 20.05 -15.16
CA ALA A 44 7.94 20.52 -14.49
C ALA A 44 9.03 19.44 -14.36
N ALA A 45 10.26 19.87 -14.08
CA ALA A 45 11.44 19.01 -14.02
C ALA A 45 11.32 17.81 -13.04
N PRO A 46 11.80 16.61 -13.42
CA PRO A 46 11.57 15.37 -12.70
C PRO A 46 12.25 15.30 -11.33
N GLY A 47 13.44 15.90 -11.16
CA GLY A 47 14.22 15.77 -9.92
C GLY A 47 13.50 16.31 -8.67
N ARG A 48 12.96 17.53 -8.73
CA ARG A 48 12.21 18.09 -7.59
C ARG A 48 10.86 17.41 -7.38
N THR A 49 10.25 16.92 -8.45
CA THR A 49 9.02 16.10 -8.35
C THR A 49 9.30 14.80 -7.59
N GLN A 50 10.41 14.13 -7.88
CA GLN A 50 10.84 12.93 -7.17
C GLN A 50 11.06 13.18 -5.67
N GLN A 51 11.72 14.28 -5.28
CA GLN A 51 11.93 14.62 -3.87
C GLN A 51 10.62 14.77 -3.08
N LEU A 52 9.60 15.38 -3.68
CA LEU A 52 8.28 15.53 -3.05
C LEU A 52 7.58 14.17 -2.89
N LEU A 53 7.71 13.27 -3.88
CA LEU A 53 7.20 11.90 -3.80
C LEU A 53 7.91 11.12 -2.69
N ASP A 54 9.24 11.19 -2.62
CA ASP A 54 10.03 10.53 -1.58
C ASP A 54 9.63 10.99 -0.19
N ARG A 55 9.36 12.30 -0.01
CA ARG A 55 8.92 12.87 1.26
C ARG A 55 7.53 12.38 1.67
N SER A 56 6.60 12.27 0.72
CA SER A 56 5.28 11.69 0.95
C SER A 56 5.37 10.23 1.41
N LEU A 57 6.23 9.45 0.76
CA LEU A 57 6.45 8.04 1.11
C LEU A 57 7.15 7.90 2.47
N ARG A 58 8.16 8.72 2.78
CA ARG A 58 8.85 8.67 4.08
C ARG A 58 7.90 8.90 5.26
N GLN A 59 6.93 9.81 5.16
CA GLN A 59 5.94 9.99 6.23
C GLN A 59 5.01 8.78 6.42
N ARG A 60 4.78 7.98 5.37
CA ARG A 60 4.02 6.72 5.47
C ARG A 60 4.82 5.63 6.18
N HIS A 61 6.14 5.60 5.97
CA HIS A 61 7.05 4.63 6.58
C HIS A 61 7.67 5.13 7.91
N GLY A 62 7.49 6.41 8.27
CA GLY A 62 8.05 7.03 9.48
C GLY A 62 7.41 6.58 10.81
N LYS A 63 6.46 5.65 10.77
CA LYS A 63 5.94 4.95 11.97
C LYS A 63 6.58 3.58 12.20
N THR A 64 7.45 3.12 11.32
CA THR A 64 8.27 1.93 11.58
C THR A 64 9.68 2.40 11.91
N SER A 65 9.95 2.61 13.20
CA SER A 65 11.32 2.78 13.67
C SER A 65 12.12 1.54 13.27
N ILE A 66 13.21 1.77 12.55
CA ILE A 66 14.12 0.72 12.02
C ILE A 66 14.92 0.03 13.14
N ILE A 67 14.68 0.36 14.41
CA ILE A 67 15.43 -0.17 15.55
C ILE A 67 14.42 -0.61 16.61
N CYS A 68 14.12 -1.91 16.63
CA CYS A 68 13.39 -2.65 17.67
C CYS A 68 11.98 -2.15 18.05
N GLY A 69 10.95 -2.80 17.50
CA GLY A 69 9.54 -2.62 17.91
C GLY A 69 8.76 -3.92 17.83
N LYS A 70 9.17 -4.92 18.60
CA LYS A 70 8.34 -6.08 18.93
C LYS A 70 7.19 -5.58 19.81
N GLY A 71 6.06 -5.25 19.18
CA GLY A 71 4.79 -4.99 19.86
C GLY A 71 4.32 -3.54 19.80
N ASP A 72 3.46 -3.21 18.83
CA ASP A 72 2.24 -2.44 19.08
C ASP A 72 1.29 -2.58 17.88
N ARG A 73 0.60 -3.72 17.86
CA ARG A 73 -0.39 -4.13 16.86
C ARG A 73 -1.80 -3.73 17.29
N ASN A 74 -2.14 -2.44 17.37
CA ASN A 74 -3.47 -2.11 17.92
C ASN A 74 -4.24 -0.92 17.34
N GLY A 75 -4.17 -0.65 16.03
CA GLY A 75 -5.15 0.30 15.45
C GLY A 75 -5.13 0.54 13.96
N HIS A 76 -4.04 0.20 13.27
CA HIS A 76 -3.92 0.30 11.80
C HIS A 76 -3.67 -1.08 11.14
N GLU A 77 -3.85 -2.15 11.90
CA GLU A 77 -3.58 -3.55 11.49
C GLU A 77 -4.72 -4.13 10.65
N MET A 78 -5.99 -3.79 10.92
CA MET A 78 -7.15 -4.42 10.26
C MET A 78 -7.19 -4.19 8.74
N GLY A 79 -6.67 -3.03 8.28
CA GLY A 79 -6.48 -2.76 6.87
C GLY A 79 -5.29 -3.55 6.32
N GLY A 80 -4.12 -3.37 6.94
CA GLY A 80 -2.86 -3.95 6.50
C GLY A 80 -2.90 -5.47 6.39
N GLU A 81 -3.54 -6.16 7.33
CA GLU A 81 -3.74 -7.60 7.29
C GLU A 81 -4.52 -8.06 6.04
N ARG A 82 -5.55 -7.32 5.64
CA ARG A 82 -6.32 -7.64 4.42
C ARG A 82 -5.49 -7.42 3.16
N GLN A 83 -4.63 -6.39 3.13
CA GLN A 83 -3.73 -6.19 2.00
C GLN A 83 -2.59 -7.22 1.97
N HIS A 84 -2.05 -7.59 3.14
CA HIS A 84 -1.03 -8.63 3.29
C HIS A 84 -1.53 -9.97 2.75
N ALA A 85 -2.72 -10.40 3.19
CA ALA A 85 -3.33 -11.63 2.68
C ALA A 85 -3.62 -11.58 1.17
N ALA A 86 -4.00 -10.41 0.64
CA ALA A 86 -4.22 -10.24 -0.80
C ALA A 86 -2.91 -10.35 -1.60
N ALA A 87 -1.81 -9.82 -1.08
CA ALA A 87 -0.49 -9.91 -1.72
C ALA A 87 0.00 -11.36 -1.77
N LEU A 88 -0.08 -12.08 -0.64
CA LEU A 88 0.27 -13.51 -0.56
C LEU A 88 -0.57 -14.35 -1.54
N TYR A 89 -1.88 -14.14 -1.58
CA TYR A 89 -2.77 -14.82 -2.53
C TYR A 89 -2.39 -14.54 -3.99
N MET A 90 -2.17 -13.27 -4.35
CA MET A 90 -1.82 -12.88 -5.72
C MET A 90 -0.46 -13.44 -6.14
N ALA A 91 0.52 -13.45 -5.23
CA ALA A 91 1.83 -14.06 -5.46
C ALA A 91 1.67 -15.55 -5.77
N CYS A 92 0.92 -16.30 -4.97
CA CYS A 92 0.72 -17.73 -5.19
C CYS A 92 -0.09 -18.05 -6.46
N LYS A 93 -1.00 -17.15 -6.86
CA LYS A 93 -1.82 -17.31 -8.07
C LYS A 93 -1.05 -17.03 -9.36
N HIS A 94 -0.14 -16.07 -9.35
CA HIS A 94 0.43 -15.52 -10.58
C HIS A 94 1.94 -15.71 -10.73
N LEU A 95 2.68 -15.99 -9.66
CA LEU A 95 4.11 -16.23 -9.79
C LEU A 95 4.37 -17.65 -10.31
N PRO A 96 5.27 -17.83 -11.29
CA PRO A 96 5.73 -19.14 -11.72
C PRO A 96 6.54 -19.83 -10.60
N GLY A 97 6.47 -21.17 -10.54
CA GLY A 97 7.10 -22.00 -9.50
C GLY A 97 8.58 -21.68 -9.22
N PRO A 98 9.44 -21.52 -10.25
CA PRO A 98 10.87 -21.23 -10.07
C PRO A 98 11.19 -19.87 -9.43
N LEU A 99 10.24 -18.94 -9.37
CA LEU A 99 10.44 -17.63 -8.71
C LEU A 99 10.08 -17.66 -7.23
N LEU A 100 9.65 -18.80 -6.70
CA LEU A 100 9.49 -19.01 -5.27
C LEU A 100 10.75 -19.69 -4.75
N SER A 101 11.33 -19.08 -3.73
CA SER A 101 12.65 -19.38 -3.17
C SER A 101 12.81 -20.80 -2.65
N SER A 102 11.71 -21.53 -2.34
CA SER A 102 11.78 -22.91 -1.85
C SER A 102 10.56 -23.78 -2.18
N PRO A 103 10.73 -25.11 -2.33
CA PRO A 103 9.61 -26.06 -2.34
C PRO A 103 8.74 -25.87 -1.09
N GLY A 104 7.42 -25.79 -1.26
CA GLY A 104 6.48 -25.60 -0.16
C GLY A 104 6.29 -24.15 0.31
N GLU A 105 7.11 -23.19 -0.12
CA GLU A 105 6.95 -21.77 0.23
C GLU A 105 5.58 -21.24 -0.22
N ARG A 106 5.14 -21.63 -1.42
CA ARG A 106 3.80 -21.33 -1.94
C ARG A 106 2.69 -21.81 -1.02
N ALA A 107 2.85 -23.00 -0.44
CA ALA A 107 1.88 -23.59 0.47
C ALA A 107 1.81 -22.77 1.76
N GLY A 108 2.98 -22.45 2.35
CA GLY A 108 3.09 -21.63 3.54
C GLY A 108 2.45 -20.25 3.35
N MET A 109 2.72 -19.59 2.22
CA MET A 109 2.12 -18.30 1.88
C MET A 109 0.60 -18.37 1.76
N LEU A 110 0.04 -19.42 1.14
CA LEU A 110 -1.42 -19.59 1.06
C LEU A 110 -2.05 -19.89 2.43
N VAL A 111 -1.40 -20.68 3.27
CA VAL A 111 -1.85 -20.95 4.64
C VAL A 111 -1.84 -19.67 5.47
N GLU A 112 -0.81 -18.84 5.35
CA GLU A 112 -0.72 -17.55 6.03
C GLU A 112 -1.79 -16.57 5.53
N ALA A 113 -2.05 -16.54 4.22
CA ALA A 113 -3.13 -15.75 3.64
C ALA A 113 -4.49 -16.20 4.21
N ALA A 114 -4.78 -17.50 4.23
CA ALA A 114 -6.04 -18.05 4.75
C ALA A 114 -6.25 -17.69 6.23
N LYS A 115 -5.24 -17.92 7.10
CA LYS A 115 -5.31 -17.56 8.53
C LYS A 115 -5.57 -16.07 8.75
N THR A 116 -4.97 -15.22 7.92
CA THR A 116 -5.17 -13.77 8.01
C THR A 116 -6.57 -13.37 7.54
N LEU A 117 -7.09 -13.99 6.47
CA LEU A 117 -8.46 -13.75 5.99
C LEU A 117 -9.52 -14.21 6.98
N GLU A 118 -9.29 -15.31 7.70
CA GLU A 118 -10.14 -15.76 8.81
C GLU A 118 -10.17 -14.74 9.94
N ARG A 119 -8.99 -14.26 10.36
CA ARG A 119 -8.87 -13.26 11.43
C ARG A 119 -9.60 -11.95 11.10
N VAL A 120 -9.49 -11.47 9.86
CA VAL A 120 -10.16 -10.21 9.43
C VAL A 120 -11.60 -10.42 8.93
N GLY A 121 -12.11 -11.65 8.93
CA GLY A 121 -13.49 -11.98 8.56
C GLY A 121 -13.81 -11.91 7.05
N ASP A 122 -12.81 -11.99 6.17
CA ASP A 122 -13.02 -11.95 4.71
C ASP A 122 -13.36 -13.34 4.14
N LYS A 123 -14.60 -13.77 4.38
CA LYS A 123 -15.09 -15.11 4.01
C LYS A 123 -15.02 -15.39 2.50
N LYS A 124 -15.21 -14.37 1.66
CA LYS A 124 -15.19 -14.54 0.20
C LYS A 124 -13.79 -14.88 -0.30
N ARG A 125 -12.80 -14.06 0.07
CA ARG A 125 -11.41 -14.30 -0.33
C ARG A 125 -10.84 -15.57 0.30
N LEU A 126 -11.27 -15.91 1.52
CA LEU A 126 -10.89 -17.15 2.18
C LEU A 126 -11.28 -18.39 1.35
N GLN A 127 -12.49 -18.41 0.80
CA GLN A 127 -12.92 -19.50 -0.10
C GLN A 127 -12.06 -19.57 -1.37
N ASP A 128 -11.70 -18.43 -1.94
CA ASP A 128 -10.83 -18.38 -3.13
C ASP A 128 -9.42 -18.88 -2.80
N CYS A 129 -8.93 -18.60 -1.60
CA CYS A 129 -7.66 -19.13 -1.09
C CYS A 129 -7.69 -20.66 -1.00
N TYR A 130 -8.75 -21.24 -0.41
CA TYR A 130 -8.92 -22.69 -0.32
C TYR A 130 -9.07 -23.37 -1.69
N LYS A 131 -9.76 -22.74 -2.65
CA LYS A 131 -9.84 -23.25 -4.03
C LYS A 131 -8.46 -23.28 -4.68
N LEU A 132 -7.67 -22.22 -4.50
CA LEU A 132 -6.33 -22.13 -5.05
C LEU A 132 -5.39 -23.18 -4.42
N MET A 133 -5.47 -23.38 -3.11
CA MET A 133 -4.72 -24.44 -2.41
C MET A 133 -5.01 -25.83 -2.98
N LYS A 134 -6.28 -26.15 -3.24
CA LYS A 134 -6.69 -27.41 -3.88
C LYS A 134 -6.18 -27.54 -5.31
N ALA A 135 -6.28 -26.48 -6.10
CA ALA A 135 -5.83 -26.47 -7.50
C ALA A 135 -4.31 -26.68 -7.64
N LEU A 136 -3.52 -26.23 -6.65
CA LEU A 136 -2.07 -26.35 -6.64
C LEU A 136 -1.57 -27.64 -5.99
N GLY A 137 -2.45 -28.53 -5.54
CA GLY A 137 -2.06 -29.77 -4.84
C GLY A 137 -1.44 -29.53 -3.46
N THR A 138 -1.51 -28.30 -2.94
CA THR A 138 -1.13 -27.96 -1.57
C THR A 138 -2.23 -28.40 -0.63
N ASN A 139 -2.20 -29.68 -0.25
CA ASN A 139 -2.97 -30.16 0.90
C ASN A 139 -2.39 -29.50 2.15
N ALA A 140 -3.24 -28.84 2.93
CA ALA A 140 -2.90 -28.28 4.24
C ALA A 140 -2.51 -29.40 5.22
#